data_AF-A0A7W3JI58-F1
#
_entry.id   AF-A0A7W3JI58-F1
#
_cell.length_a   1.000
_cell.length_b   1.000
_cell.length_c   1.000
_cell.angle_alpha   90.00
_cell.angle_beta   90.00
_cell.angle_gamma   90.00
#
_symmetry.space_group_name_H-M   'P 1'
#
loop_
_entity.id
_entity.type
_entity.pdbx_description
1 polymer ?
#
loop_
_entity_poly.entity_id
_entity_poly.type
_entity_poly.pdbx_seq_one_letter_code
_entity_poly.pdbx_strand_id
1 'polypeptide(L)' 'MKRTALHRLLVVAVVVLLAVAAALYVLSVTLAPSGGPEVAGTFVGYAWGAVVAAVLVGIVDFFVRSNGPRAHDDRAS' A
#
# COMPACT_ATOMS: atom_id res chain seq x y z
N MET A 1 -11.78 19.04 -1.79
CA MET A 1 -12.07 17.62 -2.10
C MET A 1 -12.71 16.96 -0.88
N LYS A 2 -13.76 16.15 -1.05
CA LYS A 2 -14.46 15.48 0.07
C LYS A 2 -13.51 14.45 0.71
N ARG A 3 -13.32 14.46 2.04
CA ARG A 3 -12.41 13.54 2.77
C ARG A 3 -12.64 12.06 2.41
N THR A 4 -13.90 11.69 2.18
CA THR A 4 -14.30 10.34 1.76
C THR A 4 -13.73 9.94 0.40
N ALA A 5 -13.61 10.89 -0.54
CA ALA A 5 -13.03 10.63 -1.86
C ALA A 5 -11.51 10.45 -1.78
N LEU A 6 -10.84 11.23 -0.92
CA LEU A 6 -9.39 11.10 -0.67
C LEU A 6 -9.06 9.75 -0.04
N HIS A 7 -9.83 9.33 0.99
CA HIS A 7 -9.66 8.02 1.62
C HIS A 7 -9.81 6.87 0.63
N ARG A 8 -10.90 6.86 -0.17
CA ARG A 8 -11.09 5.82 -1.19
C ARG A 8 -9.94 5.78 -2.19
N LEU A 9 -9.41 6.94 -2.59
CA LEU A 9 -8.27 7.02 -3.48
C LEU A 9 -6.99 6.44 -2.86
N LEU A 10 -6.71 6.76 -1.59
CA LEU A 10 -5.56 6.22 -0.86
C LEU A 10 -5.66 4.71 -0.67
N VAL A 11 -6.84 4.19 -0.28
CA VAL A 11 -7.09 2.75 -0.16
C VAL A 11 -6.90 2.04 -1.49
N VAL A 12 -7.44 2.59 -2.58
CA VAL A 12 -7.24 2.03 -3.92
C VAL A 12 -5.76 2.03 -4.29
N ALA A 13 -5.02 3.10 -4.00
CA ALA A 13 -3.58 3.17 -4.24
C ALA A 13 -2.81 2.08 -3.48
N VAL A 14 -3.12 1.85 -2.20
CA VAL A 14 -2.52 0.76 -1.40
C VAL A 14 -2.81 -0.60 -2.03
N VAL A 15 -4.08 -0.88 -2.38
CA VAL A 15 -4.47 -2.15 -2.98
C VAL A 15 -3.74 -2.39 -4.30
N VAL A 16 -3.61 -1.36 -5.14
CA VAL A 16 -2.87 -1.44 -6.40
C VAL A 16 -1.38 -1.69 -6.15
N LEU A 17 -0.75 -1.00 -5.20
CA LEU A 17 0.65 -1.22 -4.85
C LEU A 17 0.91 -2.66 -4.38
N LEU A 18 0.01 -3.21 -3.56
CA LEU A 18 0.10 -4.60 -3.10
C LEU A 18 -0.09 -5.59 -4.26
N ALA A 19 -1.03 -5.34 -5.17
CA ALA A 19 -1.22 -6.17 -6.36
C ALA A 19 0.03 -6.16 -7.26
N VAL A 20 0.66 -5.00 -7.45
CA VAL A 20 1.92 -4.86 -8.19
C VAL A 20 3.05 -5.62 -7.49
N ALA A 21 3.17 -5.51 -6.16
CA ALA A 21 4.17 -6.26 -5.39
C ALA A 21 3.99 -7.78 -5.56
N ALA A 22 2.76 -8.27 -5.49
CA ALA A 22 2.45 -9.68 -5.70
C ALA A 22 2.81 -10.13 -7.13
N ALA A 23 2.48 -9.32 -8.15
CA ALA A 23 2.83 -9.62 -9.54
C ALA A 23 4.34 -9.68 -9.76
N LEU A 24 5.09 -8.73 -9.18
CA LEU A 24 6.56 -8.71 -9.23
C LEU A 24 7.18 -9.91 -8.53
N TYR A 25 6.62 -10.33 -7.39
CA TYR A 25 7.06 -11.54 -6.70
C TYR A 25 6.79 -12.80 -7.54
N VAL A 26 5.60 -12.93 -8.13
CA VAL A 26 5.29 -14.04 -9.04
C VAL A 26 6.27 -14.06 -10.22
N LEU A 27 6.54 -12.89 -10.81
CA LEU A 27 7.49 -12.75 -11.91
C LEU A 27 8.91 -13.13 -11.50
N SER A 28 9.32 -12.81 -10.27
CA SER A 28 10.59 -13.28 -9.71
C SER A 28 10.66 -14.81 -9.67
N VAL A 29 9.60 -15.47 -9.21
CA VAL A 29 9.58 -16.94 -9.07
C VAL A 29 9.55 -17.62 -10.44
N THR A 30 8.80 -17.07 -11.40
CA THR A 30 8.69 -17.65 -12.75
C THR A 30 9.92 -17.41 -13.60
N LEU A 31 10.65 -16.31 -13.40
CA LEU A 31 11.89 -16.01 -14.13
C LEU A 31 13.15 -16.56 -13.45
N ALA A 32 13.08 -16.98 -12.19
CA ALA A 32 14.21 -17.60 -11.49
C ALA A 32 14.84 -18.79 -12.27
N PRO A 33 14.07 -19.69 -12.93
CA PRO A 33 14.64 -20.80 -13.68
C PRO A 33 15.39 -20.39 -14.96
N SER A 34 15.03 -19.26 -15.57
CA SER A 34 15.58 -18.81 -16.86
C SER A 34 16.66 -17.73 -16.73
N GLY A 35 16.60 -16.90 -15.69
CA GLY A 35 17.49 -15.76 -15.48
C GLY A 35 18.48 -15.92 -14.32
N GLY A 36 18.41 -17.01 -13.56
CA GLY A 36 19.28 -17.23 -12.41
C GLY A 36 18.99 -16.31 -11.20
N PRO A 37 19.81 -16.40 -10.14
CA PRO A 37 19.57 -15.72 -8.85
C PRO A 37 19.51 -14.18 -8.94
N GLU A 38 20.21 -13.58 -9.90
CA GLU A 38 20.32 -12.13 -10.08
C GLU A 38 19.01 -11.51 -10.59
N VAL A 39 18.35 -12.19 -11.53
CA VAL A 39 17.05 -11.76 -12.06
C VAL A 39 15.96 -11.89 -11.00
N ALA A 40 15.95 -13.02 -10.27
CA ALA A 40 15.02 -13.20 -9.15
C ALA A 40 15.22 -12.12 -8.07
N GLY A 41 16.46 -11.86 -7.67
CA GLY A 41 16.79 -10.83 -6.68
C GLY A 41 16.30 -9.43 -7.08
N THR A 42 16.39 -9.09 -8.37
CA THR A 42 15.93 -7.79 -8.89
C THR A 42 14.41 -7.62 -8.73
N PHE A 43 13.62 -8.62 -9.10
CA PHE A 43 12.15 -8.56 -8.98
C PHE A 43 11.68 -8.60 -7.52
N VAL A 44 12.36 -9.36 -6.65
CA VAL A 44 12.12 -9.30 -5.20
C VAL A 44 12.43 -7.91 -4.66
N GLY A 45 13.50 -7.27 -5.13
CA GLY A 45 13.83 -5.89 -4.77
C GLY A 45 12.72 -4.90 -5.14
N TYR A 46 12.19 -4.99 -6.36
CA TYR A 46 11.05 -4.17 -6.78
C TYR A 46 9.77 -4.46 -5.97
N ALA A 47 9.51 -5.73 -5.64
CA ALA A 47 8.37 -6.11 -4.81
C ALA A 47 8.47 -5.50 -3.40
N TRP A 48 9.66 -5.52 -2.78
CA TRP A 48 9.89 -4.84 -1.51
C TRP A 48 9.71 -3.33 -1.60
N GLY A 49 10.16 -2.68 -2.68
CA GLY A 49 9.91 -1.26 -2.91
C GLY A 49 8.41 -0.93 -2.95
N ALA A 50 7.61 -1.75 -3.63
CA ALA A 50 6.17 -1.60 -3.68
C ALA A 50 5.49 -1.82 -2.31
N VAL A 51 5.97 -2.78 -1.52
CA VAL A 51 5.50 -3.01 -0.14
C VAL A 51 5.78 -1.79 0.75
N VAL A 52 7.01 -1.24 0.70
CA VAL A 52 7.36 -0.05 1.48
C VAL A 52 6.48 1.13 1.08
N ALA A 53 6.25 1.34 -0.22
CA ALA A 53 5.33 2.37 -0.69
C ALA A 53 3.90 2.16 -0.16
N ALA A 54 3.39 0.92 -0.18
CA ALA A 54 2.07 0.60 0.34
C ALA A 54 1.94 0.91 1.84
N VAL A 55 2.98 0.60 2.63
CA VAL A 55 3.04 0.92 4.06
C VAL A 55 3.00 2.42 4.29
N LEU A 56 3.80 3.21 3.56
CA LEU A 56 3.81 4.66 3.68
C LEU A 56 2.45 5.28 3.34
N VAL A 57 1.79 4.81 2.28
CA VAL A 57 0.45 5.27 1.91
C VAL A 57 -0.57 4.90 2.98
N GLY A 58 -0.50 3.69 3.55
CA GLY A 58 -1.35 3.26 4.66
C GLY A 58 -1.16 4.13 5.91
N ILE A 59 0.07 4.53 6.22
CA ILE A 59 0.37 5.47 7.31
C ILE A 59 -0.30 6.83 7.05
N VAL A 60 -0.22 7.36 5.83
CA VAL A 60 -0.89 8.62 5.46
C VAL A 60 -2.41 8.50 5.64
N ASP A 61 -3.01 7.40 5.19
CA ASP A 61 -4.44 7.14 5.37
C ASP A 61 -4.85 7.10 6.86
N PHE A 62 -4.04 6.46 7.70
CA PHE A 62 -4.24 6.44 9.16
C PHE A 62 -4.26 7.86 9.76
N PHE A 63 -3.33 8.72 9.35
CA PHE A 63 -3.32 10.12 9.81
C PHE A 63 -4.54 10.90 9.32
N VAL A 64 -4.96 10.71 8.07
CA VAL A 64 -6.19 11.31 7.51
C VAL A 64 -7.43 10.89 8.33
N ARG A 65 -7.48 9.62 8.77
CA ARG A 65 -8.53 9.10 9.67
C ARG A 65 -8.45 9.71 11.07
N SER A 66 -7.25 9.78 11.66
CA SER A 66 -7.04 10.21 13.05
C SER A 66 -7.45 11.66 13.32
N ASN A 67 -7.45 12.51 12.28
CA ASN A 67 -7.85 13.93 12.36
C ASN A 67 -9.36 14.15 12.12
N GLY A 68 -10.20 13.12 12.27
CA GLY A 68 -11.65 13.26 12.34
C GLY A 68 -12.09 13.82 13.69
N PRO A 69 -13.10 14.72 13.76
CA PRO A 69 -13.58 15.24 15.04
C PRO A 69 -13.90 14.07 15.97
N ARG A 70 -13.20 14.01 17.12
CA ARG A 70 -13.68 13.23 18.25
C ARG A 70 -15.06 13.81 18.56
N ALA A 71 -16.12 13.04 18.29
CA ALA A 71 -17.46 13.40 18.68
C ALA A 71 -17.45 13.55 20.20
N HIS A 72 -17.29 14.78 20.68
CA HIS A 72 -17.43 15.14 22.08
C HIS A 72 -18.83 15.75 22.25
N ASP A 73 -19.84 14.93 21.97
CA ASP A 73 -21.27 15.26 22.16
C ASP A 73 -21.88 14.42 23.29
N ASP A 74 -21.09 14.12 24.33
CA ASP A 74 -21.56 13.51 25.58
C ASP A 74 -21.89 14.57 26.65
N ARG A 75 -22.23 15.81 26.26
CA ARG A 75 -22.57 16.89 27.20
C ARG A 75 -23.82 17.66 26.78
N ALA A 76 -24.95 16.98 26.79
CA ALA A 76 -26.25 17.63 26.92
C ALA A 76 -27.25 16.66 27.56
N SER A 77 -27.06 16.40 28.86
CA SER A 77 -28.06 15.83 29.77
C SER A 77 -28.43 16.87 30.81
#